data_AF-A0A9D8DLG1-F1
#
_entry.id   AF-A0A9D8DLG1-F1
#
_cell.length_a   1.000
_cell.length_b   1.000
_cell.length_c   1.000
_cell.angle_alpha   90.00
_cell.angle_beta   90.00
_cell.angle_gamma   90.00
#
_symmetry.space_group_name_H-M   'P 1'
#
loop_
_entity.id
_entity.type
_entity.pdbx_description
1 polymer ?
#
loop_
_entity_poly.entity_id
_entity_poly.type
_entity_poly.pdbx_seq_one_letter_code
_entity_poly.pdbx_strand_id
1 'polypeptide(L)' 'MSDHDDLTQVRTVLAGAGIIPPDRELELLARVLPTLRAQMDRAYALDTGEVAPVATFRPAPTPEDGAR' A
#
# COMPACT_ATOMS: atom_id res chain seq x y z
N MET A 1 -4.85 -19.63 12.59
CA MET A 1 -3.47 -19.11 12.48
C MET A 1 -3.43 -17.61 12.21
N SER A 2 -4.48 -16.97 11.69
CA SER A 2 -4.49 -15.53 11.36
C SER A 2 -4.38 -14.54 12.52
N ASP A 3 -4.92 -14.87 13.70
CA ASP A 3 -5.00 -13.91 14.82
C ASP A 3 -3.63 -13.50 15.39
N HIS A 4 -2.68 -14.44 15.40
CA HIS A 4 -1.29 -14.17 15.82
C HIS A 4 -0.52 -13.34 14.77
N ASP A 5 -0.82 -13.55 13.50
CA ASP A 5 -0.22 -12.81 12.39
C ASP A 5 -0.71 -11.35 12.39
N ASP A 6 -2.01 -11.13 12.63
CA ASP A 6 -2.62 -9.80 12.69
C ASP A 6 -2.05 -8.98 13.87
N LEU A 7 -1.92 -9.59 15.06
CA LEU A 7 -1.31 -8.93 16.21
C LEU A 7 0.15 -8.52 15.95
N THR A 8 0.93 -9.41 15.33
CA THR A 8 2.32 -9.15 14.96
C THR A 8 2.42 -8.01 13.96
N GLN A 9 1.51 -7.96 12.98
CA GLN A 9 1.43 -6.89 12.00
C GLN A 9 1.12 -5.54 12.65
N VAL A 10 0.09 -5.46 13.50
CA VAL A 10 -0.26 -4.22 14.21
C VAL A 10 0.93 -3.71 15.04
N ARG A 11 1.57 -4.60 15.80
CA ARG A 11 2.73 -4.25 16.62
C ARG A 11 3.89 -3.71 15.79
N THR A 12 4.18 -4.34 14.65
CA THR A 12 5.26 -3.94 13.74
C THR A 12 5.02 -2.54 13.17
N VAL A 13 3.79 -2.26 12.73
CA VAL A 13 3.42 -0.94 12.17
C VAL A 13 3.53 0.16 13.22
N LEU A 14 2.99 -0.07 14.42
CA LEU A 14 3.03 0.92 15.49
C LEU A 14 4.45 1.16 16.01
N ALA A 15 5.27 0.10 16.11
CA ALA A 15 6.68 0.23 16.43
C ALA A 15 7.45 1.07 15.40
N GLY A 16 7.17 0.88 14.10
CA GLY A 16 7.75 1.70 13.03
C GLY A 16 7.37 3.19 13.13
N ALA A 17 6.20 3.49 13.69
CA ALA A 17 5.74 4.85 13.97
C ALA A 17 6.24 5.40 15.32
N GLY A 18 7.00 4.62 16.11
CA GLY A 18 7.43 5.01 17.45
C GLY A 18 6.32 5.00 18.51
N ILE A 19 5.20 4.34 18.23
CA ILE A 19 4.04 4.25 19.13
C ILE A 19 4.13 2.94 19.91
N ILE A 20 4.04 3.03 21.25
CA ILE A 20 3.99 1.88 22.15
C ILE A 20 2.59 1.83 22.77
N PRO A 21 1.64 1.14 22.13
CA PRO A 21 0.27 1.00 22.64
C PRO A 21 0.21 0.07 23.87
N PRO A 22 -0.77 0.26 24.76
CA PRO A 22 -1.14 -0.74 25.77
C PRO A 22 -1.59 -2.06 25.13
N ASP A 23 -1.36 -3.19 25.79
CA ASP A 23 -1.70 -4.53 25.27
C ASP A 23 -3.18 -4.65 24.88
N ARG A 24 -4.08 -4.06 25.67
CA ARG A 24 -5.52 -4.03 25.37
C ARG A 24 -5.83 -3.32 24.04
N GLU A 25 -5.10 -2.26 23.71
CA GLU A 25 -5.31 -1.54 22.45
C GLU A 25 -4.75 -2.33 21.26
N LEU A 26 -3.63 -3.04 21.44
CA LEU A 26 -3.09 -3.96 20.44
C LEU A 26 -4.10 -5.06 20.08
N GLU A 27 -4.70 -5.69 21.09
CA GLU A 27 -5.71 -6.74 20.89
C GLU A 27 -6.95 -6.20 20.16
N LEU A 28 -7.43 -5.02 20.53
CA LEU A 28 -8.57 -4.38 19.86
C LEU A 28 -8.27 -4.06 18.40
N LEU A 29 -7.08 -3.53 18.11
CA LEU A 29 -6.64 -3.21 16.75
C LEU A 29 -6.48 -4.48 15.91
N ALA A 30 -5.86 -5.53 16.46
CA ALA A 30 -5.70 -6.82 15.78
C ALA A 30 -7.06 -7.43 15.40
N ARG A 31 -8.06 -7.33 16.30
CA ARG A 31 -9.42 -7.82 16.04
C ARG A 31 -10.14 -7.08 14.90
N VAL A 32 -9.88 -5.78 14.74
CA VAL A 32 -10.56 -4.93 13.73
C VAL A 32 -9.84 -4.97 12.38
N LEU A 33 -8.52 -5.22 12.38
CA LEU A 33 -7.65 -5.18 11.19
C LEU A 33 -8.19 -6.00 10.00
N PRO A 34 -8.68 -7.25 10.14
CA PRO A 34 -9.18 -8.02 9.00
C PRO A 34 -10.39 -7.38 8.32
N THR A 35 -11.27 -6.76 9.10
CA THR A 35 -12.45 -6.06 8.57
C THR A 35 -12.03 -4.79 7.84
N LEU A 36 -11.09 -4.03 8.42
CA LEU A 36 -10.54 -2.84 7.78
C LEU A 36 -9.86 -3.18 6.45
N ARG A 37 -9.06 -4.24 6.42
CA ARG A 37 -8.40 -4.75 5.22
C ARG A 37 -9.41 -5.12 4.13
N ALA A 38 -10.46 -5.88 4.49
CA ALA A 38 -11.51 -6.24 3.54
C ALA A 38 -12.26 -5.02 2.99
N GLN A 39 -12.43 -3.96 3.78
CA GLN A 39 -13.01 -2.70 3.30
C GLN A 39 -12.08 -1.96 2.35
N MET A 40 -10.79 -1.88 2.67
CA MET A 40 -9.78 -1.28 1.80
C MET A 40 -9.66 -2.03 0.48
N ASP A 41 -9.60 -3.36 0.51
CA ASP A 41 -9.51 -4.21 -0.69
C ASP A 41 -10.71 -3.99 -1.62
N ARG A 42 -11.92 -3.77 -1.06
CA ARG A 42 -13.10 -3.42 -1.86
C ARG A 42 -13.05 -1.99 -2.39
N ALA A 43 -12.62 -1.03 -1.57
CA ALA A 43 -12.58 0.38 -1.94
C ALA A 43 -11.54 0.67 -3.03
N TYR A 44 -10.41 -0.04 -2.97
CA TYR A 44 -9.32 0.05 -3.94
C TYR A 44 -9.26 -1.16 -4.86
N ALA A 45 -10.39 -1.84 -5.07
CA ALA A 45 -10.53 -2.83 -6.11
C ALA A 45 -10.33 -2.12 -7.46
N LEU A 46 -9.10 -2.09 -7.94
CA LEU A 46 -8.75 -1.54 -9.24
C LEU A 46 -9.33 -2.48 -10.29
N ASP A 47 -10.26 -1.97 -11.10
CA ASP A 47 -10.58 -2.59 -12.37
C ASP A 47 -9.35 -2.44 -13.27
N THR A 48 -8.54 -3.50 -13.36
CA THR A 48 -7.38 -3.55 -14.26
C THR A 48 -7.79 -3.68 -15.73
N GLY A 49 -9.09 -3.57 -16.05
CA GLY A 49 -9.70 -3.75 -17.35
C GLY A 49 -9.32 -2.76 -18.45
N GLU A 50 -8.59 -1.69 -18.16
CA GLU A 50 -7.94 -0.88 -19.19
C GLU A 50 -6.52 -0.54 -18.78
N VAL A 51 -5.55 -1.21 -19.41
CA VAL A 51 -4.16 -0.80 -19.38
C VAL A 51 -4.12 0.56 -20.07
N ALA A 52 -4.23 1.64 -19.30
CA ALA A 52 -3.97 2.98 -19.79
C ALA A 52 -2.62 2.95 -20.53
N PRO A 53 -2.51 3.47 -21.76
CA PRO A 53 -1.28 3.41 -22.52
C PRO A 53 -0.16 4.02 -21.69
N VAL A 54 0.87 3.22 -21.41
CA VAL A 54 2.06 3.67 -20.68
C VAL A 54 2.57 4.92 -21.39
N ALA A 55 2.64 6.04 -20.67
CA ALA A 55 3.27 7.25 -21.17
C ALA A 55 4.72 6.91 -21.55
N THR A 56 4.99 6.84 -22.84
CA THR A 56 6.34 6.58 -23.34
C THR A 56 7.14 7.86 -23.23
N PHE A 57 8.28 7.79 -22.53
CA PHE A 57 9.21 8.91 -22.43
C PHE A 57 9.75 9.24 -23.82
N ARG A 58 9.48 10.45 -24.31
CA ARG A 58 10.11 10.98 -25.53
C ARG A 58 11.38 11.74 -25.12
N PRO A 59 12.59 11.22 -25.41
CA PRO A 59 13.81 11.99 -25.20
C PRO A 59 13.78 13.25 -26.08
N ALA A 60 14.33 14.35 -25.56
CA ALA A 60 14.53 15.57 -26.34
C ALA A 60 15.44 15.27 -27.54
N PRO A 61 15.18 15.86 -28.73
CA PRO A 61 16.06 15.69 -29.88
C PRO A 61 17.47 16.17 -29.50
N THR A 62 18.48 15.38 -29.83
CA THR A 62 19.86 15.79 -29.66
C THR A 62 20.18 16.91 -30.67
N PRO A 63 21.06 17.86 -30.34
CA PRO A 63 21.39 18.99 -31.21
C PRO A 63 22.00 18.59 -32.57
N GLU A 64 22.33 17.31 -32.78
CA GLU A 64 22.86 16.78 -34.03
C GLU A 64 21.77 16.49 -35.08
N ASP A 65 20.50 16.41 -34.67
CA ASP A 65 19.36 16.12 -35.56
C ASP A 65 18.82 17.36 -36.32
N GLY A 66 19.37 18.55 -36.07
CA GLY A 66 18.97 19.81 -36.69
C GLY A 66 19.78 20.24 -37.92
N ALA A 67 20.70 19.39 -38.39
CA ALA A 67 21.62 19.71 -39.50
C ALA A 67 21.34 18.86 -40.74
N ARG A 68 20.11 18.88 -41.27
CA ARG A 68 19.80 18.49 -42.66
C ARG A 68 18.68 19.34 -43.24
#